data_AF-A0A327MVD5-F1
#
_entry.id   AF-A0A327MVD5-F1
#
_cell.length_a   1.000
_cell.length_b   1.000
_cell.length_c   1.000
_cell.angle_alpha   90.00
_cell.angle_beta   90.00
_cell.angle_gamma   90.00
#
_symmetry.space_group_name_H-M   'P 1'
#
loop_
_entity.id
_entity.type
_entity.pdbx_description
1 polymer ?
#
loop_
_entity_poly.entity_id
_entity_poly.type
_entity_poly.pdbx_seq_one_letter_code
_entity_poly.pdbx_strand_id
1 'polypeptide(L)'
;MNRHYYISDNLNELETVENELEASGINSEQIHVLSEKVADVEQHHLHEISSLMEQDAVHSGEIGAVVGVPLAALILLGAYWMGWTESAVGWMPFIFLAIVVFGFCIWEGGFFGFQVPNTHFRNFSQVVKEGKHIFFVDVEPNQESILDQVIGHHPKLTIAGTGAAAPHWTVAWQHKWHQFKRVISG
;
A
#
# COMPACT_ATOMS: atom_id res chain seq x y z
N MET A 1 12.11 -3.86 13.33
CA MET A 1 11.39 -4.99 12.70
C MET A 1 12.08 -5.30 11.39
N ASN A 2 12.30 -6.58 11.12
CA ASN A 2 12.85 -7.07 9.86
C ASN A 2 11.73 -7.81 9.11
N ARG A 3 11.55 -7.52 7.82
CA ARG A 3 10.56 -8.20 6.98
C ARG A 3 11.22 -9.35 6.25
N HIS A 4 10.69 -10.55 6.43
CA HIS A 4 11.16 -11.75 5.73
C HIS A 4 10.13 -12.16 4.67
N TYR A 5 10.60 -12.41 3.45
CA TYR A 5 9.75 -12.79 2.32
C TYR A 5 9.99 -14.25 1.94
N TYR A 6 8.88 -14.98 1.76
CA TYR A 6 8.84 -16.37 1.34
C TYR A 6 7.86 -16.52 0.18
N ILE A 7 8.14 -17.45 -0.73
CA ILE A 7 7.28 -17.79 -1.86
C ILE A 7 6.83 -19.24 -1.69
N SER A 8 5.52 -19.47 -1.83
CA SER A 8 4.90 -20.79 -1.84
C SER A 8 3.93 -20.90 -3.02
N ASP A 9 3.76 -22.10 -3.57
CA ASP A 9 2.72 -22.41 -4.55
C ASP A 9 1.48 -23.07 -3.91
N ASN A 10 1.45 -23.22 -2.59
CA ASN A 10 0.41 -23.92 -1.85
C ASN A 10 -0.14 -23.10 -0.67
N LEU A 11 -1.40 -22.70 -0.79
CA LEU A 11 -2.12 -21.94 0.25
C LEU A 11 -2.33 -22.74 1.54
N ASN A 12 -2.54 -24.06 1.47
CA ASN A 12 -2.72 -24.90 2.67
C ASN A 12 -1.45 -24.93 3.54
N GLU A 13 -0.28 -24.88 2.89
CA GLU A 13 0.99 -24.82 3.60
C GLU A 13 1.18 -23.45 4.26
N LEU A 14 0.78 -22.37 3.59
CA LEU A 14 0.79 -21.03 4.19
C LEU A 14 -0.14 -20.92 5.39
N GLU A 15 -1.34 -21.50 5.32
CA GLU A 15 -2.29 -21.56 6.43
C GLU A 15 -1.69 -22.34 7.63
N THR A 16 -0.98 -23.44 7.36
CA THR A 16 -0.31 -24.20 8.42
C THR A 16 0.81 -23.38 9.08
N VAL A 17 1.62 -22.70 8.27
CA VAL A 17 2.70 -21.83 8.74
C VAL A 17 2.16 -20.66 9.57
N GLU A 18 1.08 -20.01 9.13
CA GLU A 18 0.42 -18.93 9.86
C GLU A 18 -0.05 -19.39 11.24
N ASN A 19 -0.79 -20.51 11.30
CA ASN A 19 -1.25 -21.10 12.56
C ASN A 19 -0.10 -21.47 13.51
N GLU A 20 1.01 -21.99 12.99
CA GLU A 20 2.19 -22.34 13.80
C GLU A 20 2.92 -21.10 14.33
N LEU A 21 3.02 -20.04 13.53
CA LEU A 21 3.61 -18.76 13.96
C LEU A 21 2.74 -18.08 15.02
N GLU A 22 1.42 -18.10 14.85
CA GLU A 22 0.45 -17.59 15.83
C GLU A 22 0.54 -18.36 17.15
N ALA A 23 0.53 -19.69 17.09
CA ALA A 23 0.68 -20.54 18.26
C ALA A 23 2.03 -20.32 18.99
N SER A 24 3.06 -19.89 18.25
CA SER A 24 4.39 -19.58 18.78
C SER A 24 4.54 -18.13 19.28
N GLY A 25 3.49 -17.32 19.20
CA GLY A 25 3.44 -15.97 19.78
C GLY A 25 3.78 -14.82 18.82
N ILE A 26 3.73 -15.04 17.51
CA ILE A 26 3.75 -13.97 16.50
C ILE A 26 2.31 -13.56 16.23
N ASN A 27 1.99 -12.27 16.28
CA ASN A 27 0.62 -11.81 16.06
C ASN A 27 0.22 -11.98 14.60
N SER A 28 -1.06 -12.30 14.35
CA SER A 28 -1.64 -12.38 13.01
C SER A 28 -1.45 -11.09 12.20
N GLU A 29 -1.44 -9.93 12.87
CA GLU A 29 -1.17 -8.62 12.25
C GLU A 29 0.25 -8.49 11.68
N GLN A 30 1.18 -9.35 12.08
CA GLN A 30 2.56 -9.39 11.58
C GLN A 30 2.71 -10.36 10.40
N ILE A 31 1.69 -11.16 10.09
CA ILE A 31 1.68 -12.21 9.09
C ILE A 31 0.84 -11.75 7.92
N HIS A 32 1.39 -11.89 6.71
CA HIS A 32 0.80 -11.29 5.53
C HIS A 32 0.94 -12.20 4.31
N VAL A 33 -0.17 -12.41 3.59
CA VAL A 33 -0.19 -13.19 2.35
C VAL A 33 -0.65 -12.33 1.19
N LEU A 34 0.11 -12.35 0.10
CA LEU A 34 -0.22 -11.72 -1.16
C LEU A 34 -0.44 -12.79 -2.24
N SER A 35 -1.63 -12.80 -2.83
CA SER A 35 -2.08 -13.73 -3.87
C SER A 35 -2.95 -13.00 -4.89
N GLU A 36 -2.93 -13.43 -6.16
CA GLU A 36 -3.85 -12.90 -7.20
C GLU A 36 -5.28 -13.48 -7.05
N LYS A 37 -5.43 -14.58 -6.30
CA LYS A 37 -6.68 -15.30 -6.15
C LYS A 37 -7.38 -14.94 -4.84
N VAL A 38 -7.98 -13.76 -4.81
CA VAL A 38 -8.77 -13.21 -3.68
C VAL A 38 -9.76 -14.23 -3.11
N ALA A 39 -10.48 -14.94 -3.98
CA ALA A 39 -11.48 -15.93 -3.58
C ALA A 39 -10.91 -17.19 -2.89
N ASP A 40 -9.66 -17.56 -3.17
CA ASP A 40 -9.02 -18.73 -2.54
C ASP A 40 -8.40 -18.33 -1.18
N VAL A 41 -7.94 -17.08 -1.03
CA VAL A 41 -7.40 -16.55 0.24
C VAL A 41 -8.50 -16.41 1.30
N GLU A 42 -9.68 -15.89 0.92
CA GLU A 42 -10.84 -15.79 1.83
C GLU A 42 -11.34 -17.17 2.31
N GLN A 43 -11.23 -18.22 1.49
CA GLN A 43 -11.61 -19.58 1.88
C GLN A 43 -10.64 -20.21 2.90
N HIS A 44 -9.38 -19.77 2.91
CA HIS A 44 -8.33 -20.28 3.80
C HIS A 44 -8.12 -19.42 5.06
N HIS A 45 -9.02 -18.47 5.35
CA HIS A 45 -8.95 -17.57 6.51
C HIS A 45 -7.65 -16.76 6.66
N LEU A 46 -6.81 -16.71 5.62
CA LEU A 46 -5.56 -15.97 5.61
C LEU A 46 -5.86 -14.47 5.66
N HIS A 47 -5.08 -13.70 6.42
CA HIS A 47 -5.27 -12.25 6.53
C HIS A 47 -4.93 -11.54 5.21
N GLU A 48 -5.98 -11.31 4.40
CA GLU A 48 -5.83 -10.72 3.08
C GLU A 48 -5.56 -9.22 3.17
N ILE A 49 -4.46 -8.80 2.54
CA ILE A 49 -4.14 -7.39 2.41
C ILE A 49 -4.87 -6.82 1.18
N SER A 50 -6.06 -6.26 1.42
CA SER A 50 -6.72 -5.31 0.52
C SER A 50 -5.96 -3.98 0.36
N SER A 51 -4.80 -3.81 1.02
CA SER A 51 -4.07 -2.54 1.07
C SER A 51 -3.28 -2.19 -0.18
N LEU A 52 -2.98 -3.13 -1.10
CA LEU A 52 -2.21 -2.79 -2.29
C LEU A 52 -3.00 -1.90 -3.25
N MET A 53 -4.28 -2.22 -3.47
CA MET A 53 -5.16 -1.38 -4.29
C MET A 53 -5.51 -0.05 -3.60
N GLU A 54 -5.67 -0.03 -2.28
CA GLU A 54 -5.95 1.22 -1.54
C GLU A 54 -4.73 2.14 -1.46
N GLN A 55 -3.53 1.60 -1.27
CA GLN A 55 -2.29 2.39 -1.13
C GLN A 55 -1.86 3.01 -2.47
N ASP A 56 -2.05 2.31 -3.59
CA ASP A 56 -1.74 2.83 -4.92
C ASP A 56 -2.69 3.98 -5.32
N ALA A 57 -3.97 3.95 -4.93
CA ALA A 57 -4.92 5.03 -5.20
C ALA A 57 -4.59 6.33 -4.44
N VAL A 58 -4.17 6.22 -3.18
CA VAL A 58 -3.83 7.39 -2.34
C VAL A 58 -2.52 8.03 -2.78
N HIS A 59 -1.50 7.21 -3.10
CA HIS A 59 -0.21 7.74 -3.54
C HIS A 59 -0.27 8.35 -4.95
N SER A 60 -1.09 7.79 -5.84
CA SER A 60 -1.27 8.34 -7.20
C SER A 60 -1.95 9.73 -7.18
N GLY A 61 -2.91 9.94 -6.27
CA GLY A 61 -3.51 11.27 -6.06
C GLY A 61 -2.54 12.30 -5.50
N GLU A 62 -1.58 11.89 -4.66
CA GLU A 62 -0.55 12.75 -4.07
C GLU A 62 0.39 13.34 -5.14
N ILE A 63 0.83 12.52 -6.09
CA ILE A 63 1.68 12.95 -7.22
C ILE A 63 0.94 13.98 -8.09
N GLY A 64 -0.34 13.71 -8.38
CA GLY A 64 -1.20 14.64 -9.11
C GLY A 64 -1.39 15.99 -8.40
N ALA A 65 -1.52 15.97 -7.06
CA ALA A 65 -1.61 17.18 -6.26
C ALA A 65 -0.31 18.00 -6.25
N VAL A 66 0.86 17.34 -6.17
CA VAL A 66 2.18 18.01 -6.22
C VAL A 66 2.40 18.78 -7.52
N VAL A 67 1.87 18.29 -8.66
CA VAL A 67 1.93 18.99 -9.95
C VAL A 67 0.77 19.99 -10.11
N GLY A 68 -0.41 19.66 -9.61
CA GLY A 68 -1.61 20.49 -9.72
C GLY A 68 -1.50 21.81 -8.95
N VAL A 69 -0.94 21.80 -7.73
CA VAL A 69 -0.76 23.01 -6.90
C VAL A 69 0.07 24.11 -7.61
N PRO A 70 1.28 23.84 -8.14
CA PRO A 70 2.06 24.86 -8.82
C PRO A 70 1.40 25.35 -10.12
N LEU A 71 0.68 24.49 -10.85
CA LEU A 71 -0.07 24.90 -12.05
C LEU A 71 -1.25 25.82 -11.70
N ALA A 72 -2.03 25.48 -10.69
CA ALA A 72 -3.11 26.33 -10.17
C ALA A 72 -2.57 27.69 -9.70
N ALA A 73 -1.45 27.69 -8.98
CA ALA A 73 -0.77 28.92 -8.55
C ALA A 73 -0.29 29.76 -9.74
N LEU A 74 0.29 29.15 -10.78
CA LEU A 74 0.72 29.85 -11.98
C LEU A 74 -0.44 30.53 -12.72
N ILE A 75 -1.61 29.88 -12.79
CA ILE A 75 -2.81 30.45 -13.41
C ILE A 75 -3.26 31.70 -12.65
N LEU A 76 -3.35 31.63 -11.32
CA LEU A 76 -3.80 32.74 -10.49
C LEU A 76 -2.78 33.89 -10.46
N LEU A 77 -1.50 33.58 -10.31
CA LEU A 77 -0.42 34.57 -10.31
C LEU A 77 -0.26 35.23 -11.69
N GLY A 78 -0.40 34.46 -12.77
CA GLY A 78 -0.37 34.99 -14.14
C GLY A 78 -1.53 35.95 -14.40
N ALA A 79 -2.74 35.59 -13.99
CA ALA A 79 -3.92 36.44 -14.11
C ALA A 79 -3.77 37.74 -13.30
N TYR A 80 -3.23 37.65 -12.08
CA TYR A 80 -2.93 38.81 -11.25
C TYR A 80 -1.88 39.72 -11.89
N TRP A 81 -0.76 39.15 -12.37
CA TRP A 81 0.35 39.94 -12.91
C TRP A 81 0.01 40.61 -14.23
N MET A 82 -0.85 39.99 -15.06
CA MET A 82 -1.39 40.61 -16.27
C MET A 82 -2.50 41.65 -16.00
N GLY A 83 -2.92 41.83 -14.74
CA GLY A 83 -3.98 42.77 -14.35
C GLY A 83 -5.38 42.35 -14.79
N TRP A 84 -5.58 41.10 -15.21
CA TRP A 84 -6.88 40.60 -15.67
C TRP A 84 -7.89 40.50 -14.54
N THR A 85 -7.41 40.33 -13.32
CA THR A 85 -8.21 40.29 -12.09
C THR A 85 -8.85 41.63 -11.75
N GLU A 86 -8.26 42.75 -12.18
CA GLU A 86 -8.76 44.11 -11.99
C GLU A 86 -9.67 44.56 -13.15
N SER A 87 -9.74 43.77 -14.23
CA SER A 87 -10.60 44.03 -15.37
C SER A 87 -12.04 43.57 -15.11
N ALA A 88 -12.96 43.89 -16.02
CA ALA A 88 -14.34 43.40 -15.97
C ALA A 88 -14.47 41.86 -15.95
N VAL A 89 -13.41 41.13 -16.31
CA VAL A 89 -13.33 39.67 -16.25
C VAL A 89 -13.23 39.16 -14.80
N GLY A 90 -12.54 39.90 -13.91
CA GLY A 90 -12.39 39.57 -12.50
C GLY A 90 -11.66 38.25 -12.23
N TRP A 91 -11.76 37.77 -10.98
CA TRP A 91 -11.09 36.55 -10.50
C TRP A 91 -11.80 35.25 -10.88
N MET A 92 -13.12 35.30 -11.06
CA MET A 92 -13.99 34.13 -11.14
C MET A 92 -13.58 33.10 -12.20
N PRO A 93 -13.28 33.45 -13.47
CA PRO A 93 -12.90 32.47 -14.47
C PRO A 93 -11.53 31.83 -14.20
N PHE A 94 -10.60 32.55 -13.57
CA PHE A 94 -9.26 32.04 -13.25
C PHE A 94 -9.26 31.11 -12.05
N ILE A 95 -10.08 31.40 -11.03
CA ILE A 95 -10.31 30.48 -9.91
C ILE A 95 -10.95 29.20 -10.41
N PHE A 96 -11.98 29.30 -11.27
CA PHE A 96 -12.61 28.13 -11.86
C PHE A 96 -11.62 27.30 -12.69
N LEU A 97 -10.83 27.96 -13.56
CA LEU A 97 -9.80 27.30 -14.35
C LEU A 97 -8.75 26.61 -13.47
N ALA A 98 -8.30 27.25 -12.39
CA ALA A 98 -7.34 26.67 -11.46
C ALA A 98 -7.89 25.41 -10.78
N ILE A 99 -9.16 25.40 -10.37
CA ILE A 99 -9.83 24.22 -9.80
C ILE A 99 -9.94 23.09 -10.82
N VAL A 100 -10.34 23.40 -12.06
CA VAL A 100 -10.47 22.40 -13.13
C VAL A 100 -9.10 21.78 -13.45
N VAL A 101 -8.05 22.60 -13.60
CA VAL A 101 -6.70 22.11 -13.86
C VAL A 101 -6.18 21.29 -12.68
N PHE A 102 -6.40 21.73 -11.45
CA PHE A 102 -6.01 20.97 -10.26
C PHE A 102 -6.70 19.60 -10.18
N GLY A 103 -8.02 19.57 -10.39
CA GLY A 103 -8.80 18.33 -10.43
C GLY A 103 -8.35 17.41 -11.56
N PHE A 104 -8.07 17.96 -12.74
CA PHE A 104 -7.53 17.21 -13.87
C PHE A 104 -6.15 16.61 -13.56
N CYS A 105 -5.26 17.36 -12.91
CA CYS A 105 -3.95 16.85 -12.48
C CYS A 105 -4.06 15.74 -11.44
N ILE A 106 -5.00 15.83 -10.48
CA ILE A 106 -5.25 14.75 -9.52
C ILE A 106 -5.77 13.50 -10.24
N TRP A 107 -6.71 13.67 -11.17
CA TRP A 107 -7.29 12.55 -11.92
C TRP A 107 -6.27 11.86 -12.83
N GLU A 108 -5.50 12.62 -13.61
CA GLU A 108 -4.43 12.11 -14.48
C GLU A 108 -3.24 11.56 -13.68
N GLY A 109 -2.87 12.19 -12.56
CA GLY A 109 -1.86 11.66 -11.63
C GLY A 109 -2.29 10.32 -11.03
N GLY A 110 -3.59 10.19 -10.75
CA GLY A 110 -4.25 8.93 -10.42
C GLY A 110 -4.00 7.83 -11.45
N PHE A 111 -4.03 8.17 -12.74
CA PHE A 111 -3.79 7.22 -13.83
C PHE A 111 -2.29 6.88 -13.98
N PHE A 112 -1.40 7.87 -13.83
CA PHE A 112 0.04 7.68 -14.01
C PHE A 112 0.66 6.81 -12.90
N GLY A 113 0.13 6.86 -11.68
CA GLY A 113 0.63 6.06 -10.57
C GLY A 113 0.36 4.55 -10.70
N PHE A 114 -0.50 4.11 -11.64
CA PHE A 114 -0.64 2.69 -11.98
C PHE A 114 0.58 2.09 -12.71
N GLN A 115 1.52 2.92 -13.18
CA GLN A 115 2.59 2.44 -14.06
C GLN A 115 3.96 2.27 -13.39
N VAL A 116 4.10 2.67 -12.12
CA VAL A 116 5.36 2.48 -11.39
C VAL A 116 5.10 1.71 -10.09
N PRO A 117 4.83 0.40 -10.17
CA PRO A 117 4.93 -0.44 -8.99
C PRO A 117 6.37 -0.36 -8.48
N ASN A 118 6.49 -0.16 -7.18
CA ASN A 118 7.74 -0.08 -6.43
C ASN A 118 8.72 -1.14 -6.96
N THR A 119 9.97 -0.77 -7.28
CA THR A 119 10.93 -1.68 -7.94
C THR A 119 11.17 -2.97 -7.15
N HIS A 120 10.99 -2.94 -5.83
CA HIS A 120 11.02 -4.13 -4.98
C HIS A 120 9.84 -5.07 -5.21
N PHE A 121 8.65 -4.55 -5.55
CA PHE A 121 7.44 -5.33 -5.81
C PHE A 121 7.32 -5.82 -7.26
N ARG A 122 8.06 -5.24 -8.22
CA ARG A 122 8.03 -5.70 -9.62
C ARG A 122 8.46 -7.16 -9.79
N ASN A 123 9.48 -7.60 -9.04
CA ASN A 123 9.94 -8.99 -9.07
C ASN A 123 8.86 -9.95 -8.51
N PHE A 124 8.11 -9.46 -7.53
CA PHE A 124 7.05 -10.20 -6.85
C PHE A 124 5.76 -10.27 -7.67
N SER A 125 5.40 -9.20 -8.40
CA SER A 125 4.21 -9.19 -9.27
C SER A 125 4.27 -10.24 -10.37
N GLN A 126 5.44 -10.57 -10.90
CA GLN A 126 5.59 -11.61 -11.92
C GLN A 126 5.41 -13.00 -11.32
N VAL A 127 5.96 -13.23 -10.12
CA VAL A 127 5.79 -14.48 -9.35
C VAL A 127 4.32 -14.73 -8.99
N VAL A 128 3.60 -13.67 -8.59
CA VAL A 128 2.16 -13.75 -8.28
C VAL A 128 1.33 -14.07 -9.53
N LYS A 129 1.65 -13.45 -10.68
CA LYS A 129 1.01 -13.74 -11.98
C LYS A 129 1.24 -15.16 -12.50
N GLU A 130 2.32 -15.80 -12.05
CA GLU A 130 2.59 -17.22 -12.34
C GLU A 130 1.78 -18.17 -11.44
N GLY A 131 0.89 -17.64 -10.59
CA GLY A 131 0.03 -18.39 -9.69
C GLY A 131 0.68 -18.79 -8.37
N LYS A 132 1.83 -18.18 -8.02
CA LYS A 132 2.50 -18.38 -6.73
C LYS A 132 2.03 -17.33 -5.72
N HIS A 133 2.21 -17.65 -4.45
CA HIS A 133 1.79 -16.83 -3.31
C HIS A 133 3.02 -16.30 -2.60
N ILE A 134 2.96 -15.04 -2.19
CA ILE A 134 4.03 -14.40 -1.44
C ILE A 134 3.57 -14.28 0.00
N PHE A 135 4.34 -14.88 0.89
CA PHE A 135 4.16 -14.84 2.31
C PHE A 135 5.23 -13.93 2.90
N PHE A 136 4.87 -12.97 3.73
CA PHE A 136 5.85 -12.17 4.43
C PHE A 136 5.47 -11.96 5.89
N VAL A 137 6.49 -11.96 6.75
CA VAL A 137 6.33 -11.81 8.19
C VAL A 137 7.22 -10.67 8.66
N ASP A 138 6.64 -9.78 9.45
CA ASP A 138 7.35 -8.69 10.11
C ASP A 138 7.73 -9.09 11.53
N VAL A 139 8.97 -9.52 11.72
CA VAL A 139 9.46 -9.98 13.03
C VAL A 139 10.29 -8.92 13.75
N GLU A 140 10.15 -8.88 15.07
CA GLU A 140 11.12 -8.20 15.93
C GLU A 140 12.40 -9.06 16.09
N PRO A 141 13.56 -8.47 16.43
CA PRO A 141 14.82 -9.23 16.52
C PRO A 141 14.79 -10.40 17.51
N ASN A 142 13.94 -10.35 18.53
CA ASN A 142 13.70 -11.42 19.49
C ASN A 142 12.77 -12.55 18.96
N GLN A 143 12.03 -12.29 17.88
CA GLN A 143 11.12 -13.25 17.24
C GLN A 143 11.76 -13.97 16.04
N GLU A 144 12.94 -13.53 15.57
CA GLU A 144 13.64 -14.16 14.45
C GLU A 144 13.93 -15.65 14.68
N SER A 145 14.32 -16.04 15.90
CA SER A 145 14.58 -17.46 16.22
C SER A 145 13.33 -18.33 16.14
N ILE A 146 12.16 -17.75 16.44
CA ILE A 146 10.86 -18.45 16.37
C ILE A 146 10.48 -18.65 14.90
N LEU A 147 10.65 -17.61 14.09
CA LEU A 147 10.42 -17.66 12.65
C LEU A 147 11.31 -18.73 12.00
N ASP A 148 12.61 -18.72 12.26
CA ASP A 148 13.55 -19.68 11.68
C ASP A 148 13.20 -21.13 12.07
N GLN A 149 12.75 -21.35 13.30
CA GLN A 149 12.33 -22.67 13.76
C GLN A 149 11.08 -23.17 13.03
N VAL A 150 10.06 -22.33 12.89
CA VAL A 150 8.81 -22.71 12.21
C VAL A 150 9.07 -22.93 10.72
N ILE A 151 9.74 -21.98 10.05
CA ILE A 151 10.08 -22.08 8.63
C ILE A 151 10.93 -23.33 8.33
N GLY A 152 11.81 -23.72 9.26
CA GLY A 152 12.60 -24.95 9.16
C GLY A 152 11.77 -26.24 9.00
N HIS A 153 10.50 -26.24 9.42
CA HIS A 153 9.58 -27.37 9.24
C HIS A 153 8.87 -27.39 7.89
N HIS A 154 8.94 -26.30 7.11
CA HIS A 154 8.22 -26.11 5.85
C HIS A 154 9.18 -25.93 4.66
N PRO A 155 9.82 -27.02 4.18
CA PRO A 155 10.90 -26.94 3.20
C PRO A 155 10.46 -26.53 1.79
N LYS A 156 9.16 -26.44 1.52
CA LYS A 156 8.65 -25.97 0.21
C LYS A 156 8.59 -24.44 0.14
N LEU A 157 8.76 -23.74 1.27
CA LEU A 157 8.90 -22.29 1.29
C LEU A 157 10.25 -21.90 0.67
N THR A 158 10.17 -21.12 -0.42
CA THR A 158 11.38 -20.56 -1.04
C THR A 158 11.66 -19.19 -0.44
N ILE A 159 12.83 -19.01 0.16
CA ILE A 159 13.27 -17.72 0.70
C ILE A 159 13.46 -16.75 -0.46
N ALA A 160 12.70 -15.65 -0.45
CA ALA A 160 12.72 -14.64 -1.50
C ALA A 160 13.50 -13.38 -1.13
N GLY A 161 13.93 -13.27 0.13
CA GLY A 161 14.84 -12.23 0.63
C GLY A 161 14.35 -11.58 1.92
N THR A 162 15.09 -10.57 2.38
CA THR A 162 14.72 -9.72 3.51
C THR A 162 14.60 -8.27 3.04
N GLY A 163 13.69 -7.50 3.65
CA GLY A 163 13.49 -6.08 3.34
C GLY A 163 13.28 -5.23 4.57
N ALA A 164 13.33 -3.91 4.39
CA ALA A 164 12.96 -2.97 5.43
C ALA A 164 11.43 -3.07 5.67
N ALA A 165 11.04 -3.44 6.89
CA ALA A 165 9.63 -3.44 7.29
C ALA A 165 9.06 -2.00 7.18
N ALA A 166 7.74 -1.90 7.03
CA ALA A 166 7.06 -0.61 7.09
C ALA A 166 7.47 0.13 8.39
N PRO A 167 7.81 1.42 8.34
CA PRO A 167 8.24 2.15 9.53
C PRO A 167 7.18 2.05 10.65
N HIS A 168 7.59 1.84 11.90
CA HIS A 168 6.68 1.67 13.05
C HIS A 168 5.53 2.69 13.16
N TRP A 169 5.70 3.91 12.63
CA TRP A 169 4.68 4.95 12.65
C TRP A 169 3.45 4.64 11.78
N THR A 170 3.58 3.88 10.69
CA THR A 170 2.45 3.55 9.80
C THR A 170 1.50 2.54 10.45
N VAL A 171 2.04 1.52 11.10
CA VAL A 171 1.28 0.48 11.81
C VAL A 171 0.51 1.07 13.00
N ALA A 172 1.16 1.94 13.79
CA ALA A 172 0.52 2.62 14.90
C ALA A 172 -0.64 3.54 14.46
N TRP A 173 -0.55 4.12 13.26
CA TRP A 173 -1.59 4.98 12.70
C TRP A 173 -2.80 4.17 12.22
N GLN A 174 -2.58 3.02 11.56
CA GLN A 174 -3.64 2.09 11.19
C GLN A 174 -4.41 1.58 12.41
N HIS A 175 -3.71 1.14 13.46
CA HIS A 175 -4.35 0.67 14.70
C HIS A 175 -5.23 1.76 15.34
N LYS A 176 -4.76 3.02 15.37
CA LYS A 176 -5.56 4.15 15.88
C LYS A 176 -6.76 4.48 15.01
N TRP A 177 -6.64 4.36 13.68
CA TRP A 177 -7.74 4.60 12.75
C TRP A 177 -8.86 3.56 12.87
N HIS A 178 -8.51 2.27 13.03
CA HIS A 178 -9.49 1.21 13.28
C HIS A 178 -10.21 1.37 14.62
N GLN A 179 -9.50 1.79 15.67
CA GLN A 179 -10.11 2.15 16.96
C GLN A 179 -11.05 3.35 16.83
N PHE A 180 -10.66 4.38 16.08
CA PHE A 180 -11.48 5.57 15.85
C PHE A 180 -12.77 5.26 15.09
N LYS A 181 -12.72 4.44 14.02
CA LYS A 181 -13.93 4.03 13.29
C LYS A 181 -14.93 3.28 14.18
N ARG A 182 -14.46 2.36 15.03
CA ARG A 182 -15.33 1.62 15.98
C ARG A 182 -16.05 2.52 16.98
N VAL A 183 -15.47 3.66 17.34
CA VAL A 183 -16.07 4.64 18.27
C VAL A 183 -17.12 5.51 17.58
N ILE A 184 -17.02 5.71 16.26
CA ILE A 184 -17.97 6.54 15.49
C ILE A 184 -19.16 5.72 14.97
N SER A 185 -18.96 4.41 14.74
CA SER A 185 -19.99 3.52 14.21
C SER A 185 -20.82 2.80 15.28
N GLY A 186 -20.65 3.14 16.56
CA GLY A 186 -21.44 2.60 17.69
C GLY A 186 -22.20 3.70 18.40
#